data_AF-A0A9Q4DSK3-F1
#
_entry.id   AF-A0A9Q4DSK3-F1
#
_cell.length_a   1.000
_cell.length_b   1.000
_cell.length_c   1.000
_cell.angle_alpha   90.00
_cell.angle_beta   90.00
_cell.angle_gamma   90.00
#
_symmetry.space_group_name_H-M   'P 1'
#
loop_
_entity.id
_entity.type
_entity.pdbx_description
1 polymer ?
#
loop_
_entity_poly.entity_id
_entity_poly.type
_entity_poly.pdbx_seq_one_letter_code
_entity_poly.pdbx_strand_id
1 'polypeptide(L)'
;GLSEQSLRHSLKRSKKRLGIPPERELVLHSFKGVGIDYVYENSGHDLLAAKEQGNHKNTLTTERYMSRKINIANSAGVTMDEKIDLNPLYEATQEDFISFFENADLVTLKKFIKHLNER
;
A
#
# COMPACT_ATOMS: atom_id res chain seq x y z
N GLY A 1 -20.32 -25.60 8.70
CA GLY A 1 -19.22 -24.82 8.11
C GLY A 1 -19.79 -23.63 7.35
N LEU A 2 -19.03 -22.55 7.20
CA LEU A 2 -19.41 -21.42 6.34
C LEU A 2 -19.52 -21.91 4.89
N SER A 3 -20.68 -21.73 4.25
CA SER A 3 -20.86 -22.06 2.83
C SER A 3 -20.24 -20.99 1.94
N GLU A 4 -19.85 -21.36 0.72
CA GLU A 4 -19.38 -20.42 -0.29
C GLU A 4 -20.41 -19.30 -0.54
N GLN A 5 -21.69 -19.66 -0.56
CA GLN A 5 -22.79 -18.71 -0.75
C GLN A 5 -22.88 -17.71 0.40
N SER A 6 -22.74 -18.16 1.65
CA SER A 6 -22.73 -17.28 2.82
C SER A 6 -21.55 -16.31 2.79
N LEU A 7 -20.38 -16.76 2.34
CA LEU A 7 -19.19 -15.91 2.20
C LEU A 7 -19.36 -14.84 1.11
N ARG A 8 -19.87 -15.22 -0.06
CA ARG A 8 -20.15 -14.28 -1.17
C ARG A 8 -21.17 -13.21 -0.78
N HIS A 9 -22.23 -13.59 -0.08
CA HIS A 9 -23.21 -12.63 0.44
C HIS A 9 -22.61 -11.69 1.49
N SER A 10 -21.75 -12.22 2.37
CA SER A 10 -21.03 -11.39 3.34
C SER A 10 -20.18 -10.34 2.66
N LEU A 11 -19.36 -10.75 1.67
CA LEU A 11 -18.54 -9.82 0.89
C LEU A 11 -19.39 -8.77 0.17
N LYS A 12 -20.51 -9.17 -0.45
CA LYS A 12 -21.44 -8.23 -1.11
C LYS A 12 -21.94 -7.15 -0.14
N ARG A 13 -22.32 -7.53 1.08
CA ARG A 13 -22.76 -6.58 2.12
C ARG A 13 -21.61 -5.67 2.56
N SER A 14 -20.42 -6.21 2.75
CA SER A 14 -19.24 -5.42 3.13
C SER A 14 -18.89 -4.38 2.07
N LYS A 15 -18.90 -4.74 0.78
CA LYS A 15 -18.68 -3.81 -0.33
C LYS A 15 -19.65 -2.62 -0.29
N LYS A 16 -20.94 -2.89 -0.06
CA LYS A 16 -21.96 -1.85 0.08
C LYS A 16 -21.69 -0.92 1.27
N ARG A 17 -21.31 -1.47 2.43
CA ARG A 17 -21.04 -0.69 3.65
C ARG A 17 -19.79 0.18 3.52
N LEU A 18 -18.79 -0.28 2.78
CA LEU A 18 -17.55 0.44 2.51
C LEU A 18 -17.67 1.45 1.35
N GLY A 19 -18.85 1.60 0.75
CA GLY A 19 -19.05 2.51 -0.38
C GLY A 19 -18.30 2.09 -1.65
N ILE A 20 -17.96 0.80 -1.80
CA ILE A 20 -17.25 0.31 -2.99
C ILE A 20 -18.24 0.29 -4.18
N PRO A 21 -17.93 0.98 -5.28
CA PRO A 21 -18.79 1.00 -6.45
C PRO A 21 -19.06 -0.40 -7.02
N PRO A 22 -20.30 -0.71 -7.43
CA PRO A 22 -20.66 -2.03 -7.97
C PRO A 22 -19.84 -2.41 -9.22
N GLU A 23 -19.50 -1.43 -10.06
CA GLU A 23 -18.70 -1.60 -11.28
C GLU A 23 -17.25 -2.04 -11.03
N ARG A 24 -16.74 -1.90 -9.79
CA ARG A 24 -15.39 -2.36 -9.42
C ARG A 24 -15.29 -3.89 -9.27
N GLU A 25 -16.42 -4.60 -9.27
CA GLU A 25 -16.54 -6.07 -9.25
C GLU A 25 -15.55 -6.82 -8.33
N LEU A 26 -15.34 -6.30 -7.11
CA LEU A 26 -14.43 -6.93 -6.15
C LEU A 26 -14.95 -8.32 -5.72
N VAL A 27 -14.16 -9.36 -5.95
CA VAL A 27 -14.40 -10.75 -5.56
C VAL A 27 -13.28 -11.26 -4.66
N LEU A 28 -13.44 -12.44 -4.04
CA LEU A 28 -12.40 -13.03 -3.19
C LEU A 28 -11.04 -13.16 -3.91
N HIS A 29 -11.07 -13.46 -5.21
CA HIS A 29 -9.88 -13.55 -6.02
C HIS A 29 -9.17 -12.19 -6.23
N SER A 30 -9.88 -11.06 -6.10
CA SER A 30 -9.28 -9.73 -6.19
C SER A 30 -8.27 -9.48 -5.07
N PHE A 31 -8.51 -10.01 -3.86
CA PHE A 31 -7.59 -9.88 -2.73
C PHE A 31 -6.27 -10.64 -2.96
N LYS A 32 -6.35 -11.79 -3.65
CA LYS A 32 -5.16 -12.55 -4.07
C LYS A 32 -4.26 -11.72 -4.98
N GLY A 33 -4.85 -10.96 -5.91
CA GLY A 33 -4.09 -10.05 -6.77
C GLY A 33 -3.33 -8.98 -5.99
N VAL A 34 -4.00 -8.35 -5.02
CA VAL A 34 -3.36 -7.36 -4.13
C VAL A 34 -2.16 -7.95 -3.39
N GLY A 35 -2.27 -9.19 -2.90
CA GLY A 35 -1.16 -9.87 -2.24
C GLY A 35 0.03 -10.14 -3.16
N ILE A 36 -0.22 -10.52 -4.42
CA ILE A 36 0.83 -10.72 -5.44
C ILE A 36 1.54 -9.40 -5.72
N ASP A 37 0.77 -8.32 -5.95
CA ASP A 37 1.31 -6.99 -6.20
C ASP A 37 2.16 -6.50 -5.01
N TYR A 38 1.66 -6.68 -3.78
CA TYR A 38 2.38 -6.31 -2.56
C TYR A 38 3.73 -7.02 -2.42
N VAL A 39 3.76 -8.35 -2.59
CA VAL A 39 5.01 -9.12 -2.48
C VAL A 39 5.99 -8.72 -3.57
N TYR A 40 5.52 -8.49 -4.79
CA TYR A 40 6.38 -8.05 -5.88
C TYR A 40 7.06 -6.71 -5.60
N GLU A 41 6.28 -5.68 -5.21
CA GLU A 41 6.82 -4.35 -4.93
C GLU A 41 7.81 -4.38 -3.74
N ASN A 42 7.49 -5.10 -2.67
CA ASN A 42 8.31 -5.11 -1.44
C ASN A 42 9.49 -6.10 -1.47
N SER A 43 9.54 -7.01 -2.42
CA SER A 43 10.70 -7.90 -2.64
C SER A 43 11.75 -7.31 -3.57
N GLY A 44 11.57 -6.06 -4.01
CA GLY A 44 12.44 -5.47 -5.04
C GLY A 44 12.16 -6.07 -6.41
N HIS A 45 10.89 -6.34 -6.72
CA HIS A 45 10.43 -6.87 -8.00
C HIS A 45 10.81 -8.35 -8.25
N ASP A 46 10.80 -9.19 -7.20
CA ASP A 46 11.04 -10.63 -7.33
C ASP A 46 9.78 -11.37 -7.84
N LEU A 47 9.83 -11.78 -9.10
CA LEU A 47 8.75 -12.50 -9.78
C LEU A 47 8.50 -13.90 -9.21
N LEU A 48 9.52 -14.56 -8.66
CA LEU A 48 9.38 -15.89 -8.06
C LEU A 48 8.68 -15.82 -6.71
N ALA A 49 9.02 -14.84 -5.88
CA ALA A 49 8.32 -14.56 -4.63
C ALA A 49 6.83 -14.23 -4.89
N ALA A 50 6.56 -13.39 -5.89
CA ALA A 50 5.20 -13.05 -6.30
C ALA A 50 4.42 -14.26 -6.84
N LYS A 51 5.09 -15.16 -7.58
CA LYS A 51 4.50 -16.43 -8.06
C LYS A 51 4.15 -17.36 -6.90
N GLU A 52 5.01 -17.46 -5.90
CA GLU A 52 4.77 -18.26 -4.70
C GLU A 52 3.58 -17.72 -3.90
N GLN A 53 3.53 -16.41 -3.67
CA GLN A 53 2.37 -15.73 -3.06
C GLN A 53 1.08 -15.98 -3.84
N GLY A 54 1.18 -15.96 -5.17
CA GLY A 54 0.09 -16.29 -6.08
C GLY A 54 -0.25 -17.77 -6.13
N ASN A 55 0.51 -18.67 -5.51
CA ASN A 55 0.39 -20.12 -5.71
C ASN A 55 0.21 -20.48 -7.20
N HIS A 56 1.04 -19.87 -8.05
CA HIS A 56 0.99 -20.07 -9.50
C HIS A 56 2.01 -21.12 -9.93
N LYS A 57 1.61 -22.03 -10.83
CA LYS A 57 2.52 -23.05 -11.36
C LYS A 57 3.58 -22.46 -12.30
N ASN A 58 3.22 -21.40 -13.04
CA ASN A 58 4.08 -20.69 -13.99
C ASN A 58 4.10 -19.18 -13.72
N THR A 59 5.13 -18.49 -14.19
CA THR A 59 5.27 -17.03 -14.03
C THR A 59 4.29 -16.25 -14.91
N LEU A 60 3.89 -16.78 -16.07
CA LEU A 60 2.94 -16.16 -17.00
C LEU A 60 1.63 -15.74 -16.33
N THR A 61 1.15 -16.50 -15.34
CA THR A 61 -0.08 -16.16 -14.60
C THR A 61 0.16 -15.00 -13.64
N THR A 62 1.36 -14.91 -13.05
CA THR A 62 1.80 -13.81 -12.18
C THR A 62 2.05 -12.53 -12.98
N GLU A 63 2.60 -12.63 -14.18
CA GLU A 63 2.92 -11.50 -15.05
C GLU A 63 1.68 -10.67 -15.43
N ARG A 64 0.48 -11.27 -15.43
CA ARG A 64 -0.79 -10.57 -15.64
C ARG A 64 -1.13 -9.52 -14.58
N TYR A 65 -0.51 -9.62 -13.41
CA TYR A 65 -0.67 -8.65 -12.32
C TYR A 65 0.29 -7.46 -12.51
N MET A 66 1.48 -7.71 -13.08
CA MET A 66 2.53 -6.71 -13.35
C MET A 66 2.11 -5.63 -14.37
N SER A 67 1.17 -5.93 -15.27
CA SER A 67 0.67 -4.96 -16.26
C SER A 67 -0.16 -3.85 -15.62
N ARG A 68 -0.56 -4.01 -14.35
CA ARG A 68 -1.25 -2.98 -13.57
C ARG A 68 -0.16 -2.15 -12.88
N LYS A 69 0.29 -1.08 -13.53
CA LYS A 69 1.20 -0.07 -12.96
C LYS A 69 0.52 0.74 -11.84
N ILE A 70 -0.08 0.07 -10.86
CA ILE A 70 -0.66 0.71 -9.70
C ILE A 70 0.38 0.57 -8.59
N ASN A 71 1.15 1.62 -8.37
CA ASN A 71 2.01 1.70 -7.20
C ASN A 71 1.12 1.71 -5.95
N ILE A 72 1.11 0.60 -5.22
CA ILE A 72 0.33 0.43 -3.98
C ILE A 72 1.15 0.73 -2.71
N ALA A 73 2.43 1.10 -2.83
CA ALA A 73 3.31 1.35 -1.68
C ALA A 73 2.73 2.44 -0.76
N ASN A 74 2.12 3.48 -1.34
CA ASN A 74 1.50 4.57 -0.59
C ASN A 74 0.02 4.33 -0.24
N SER A 75 -0.51 3.12 -0.48
CA SER A 75 -1.90 2.83 -0.13
C SER A 75 -2.06 2.73 1.39
N ALA A 76 -3.15 3.28 1.93
CA ALA A 76 -3.37 3.36 3.38
C ALA A 76 -3.27 2.00 4.09
N GLY A 77 -3.63 0.91 3.41
CA GLY A 77 -3.50 -0.44 3.98
C GLY A 77 -2.05 -0.93 4.08
N VAL A 78 -1.15 -0.45 3.20
CA VAL A 78 0.27 -0.81 3.19
C VAL A 78 1.05 0.06 4.16
N THR A 79 0.79 1.37 4.18
CA THR A 79 1.50 2.33 5.04
C THR A 79 1.13 2.21 6.52
N MET A 80 -0.03 1.64 6.87
CA MET A 80 -0.43 1.45 8.27
C MET A 80 0.48 0.49 9.04
N ASP A 81 1.01 -0.53 8.39
CA ASP A 81 1.89 -1.54 9.04
C ASP A 81 3.38 -1.19 8.88
N GLU A 82 3.70 -0.12 8.16
CA GLU A 82 5.08 0.30 7.93
C GLU A 82 5.64 0.98 9.18
N LYS A 83 6.61 0.32 9.82
CA LYS A 83 7.39 0.95 10.89
C LYS A 83 8.41 1.88 10.24
N ILE A 84 8.13 3.18 10.27
CA ILE A 84 9.09 4.19 9.83
C ILE A 84 10.27 4.19 10.81
N ASP A 85 11.48 3.95 10.30
CA ASP A 85 12.70 4.14 11.09
C ASP A 85 12.96 5.64 11.27
N LEU A 86 12.91 6.08 12.52
CA LEU A 86 13.15 7.48 12.89
C LEU A 86 14.63 7.74 13.23
N ASN A 87 15.48 6.72 13.30
CA ASN A 87 16.90 6.87 13.64
C ASN A 87 17.61 7.91 12.77
N PRO A 88 17.40 7.97 11.43
CA PRO A 88 18.05 8.96 10.59
C PRO A 88 17.73 10.41 10.98
N LEU A 89 16.54 10.68 11.57
CA LEU A 89 16.17 12.02 12.01
C LEU A 89 16.99 12.49 13.21
N TYR A 90 17.46 11.56 14.05
CA TYR A 90 18.30 11.89 15.22
C TYR A 90 19.77 12.07 14.85
N GLU A 91 20.19 11.55 13.70
CA GLU A 91 21.55 11.67 13.18
C GLU A 91 21.70 12.86 12.22
N ALA A 92 20.59 13.38 11.69
CA ALA A 92 20.57 14.50 10.76
C ALA A 92 21.15 15.78 11.37
N THR A 93 21.97 16.48 10.57
CA THR A 93 22.56 17.77 10.94
C THR A 93 21.56 18.91 10.79
N GLN A 94 21.89 20.09 11.33
CA GLN A 94 21.06 21.28 11.15
C GLN A 94 20.94 21.65 9.66
N GLU A 95 22.04 21.54 8.92
CA GLU A 95 22.11 21.80 7.48
C GLU A 95 21.19 20.87 6.69
N ASP A 96 21.11 19.58 7.06
CA ASP A 96 20.22 18.61 6.41
C ASP A 96 18.75 19.01 6.57
N PHE A 97 18.36 19.46 7.77
CA PHE A 97 17.00 19.94 8.01
C PHE A 97 16.70 21.21 7.22
N ILE A 98 17.63 22.17 7.18
CA ILE A 98 17.44 23.40 6.39
C ILE A 98 17.23 23.04 4.91
N SER A 99 18.12 22.21 4.35
CA SER A 99 18.04 21.79 2.95
C SER A 99 16.74 21.02 2.64
N PHE A 100 16.29 20.16 3.56
CA PHE A 100 15.01 19.48 3.43
C PHE A 100 13.85 20.48 3.34
N PHE A 101 13.78 21.45 4.26
CA PHE A 101 12.68 22.42 4.29
C PHE A 101 12.69 23.39 3.11
N GLU A 102 13.86 23.74 2.56
CA GLU A 102 13.94 24.55 1.32
C GLU A 102 13.25 23.88 0.12
N ASN A 103 13.21 22.54 0.11
CA ASN A 103 12.61 21.74 -0.96
C ASN A 103 11.25 21.14 -0.58
N ALA A 104 10.77 21.38 0.65
CA ALA A 104 9.53 20.80 1.15
C ALA A 104 8.29 21.50 0.56
N ASP A 105 7.17 20.78 0.54
CA ASP A 105 5.90 21.35 0.13
C ASP A 105 5.36 22.38 1.13
N LEU A 106 4.49 23.28 0.64
CA LEU A 106 3.94 24.38 1.43
C LEU A 106 3.15 23.91 2.67
N VAL A 107 2.55 22.71 2.64
CA VAL A 107 1.80 22.17 3.79
C VAL A 107 2.77 21.75 4.88
N THR A 108 3.85 21.06 4.53
CA THR A 108 4.90 20.65 5.45
C THR A 108 5.57 21.87 6.11
N LEU A 109 5.90 22.89 5.33
CA LEU A 109 6.45 24.17 5.85
C LEU A 109 5.50 24.85 6.85
N LYS A 110 4.21 24.95 6.52
CA LYS A 110 3.20 25.55 7.41
C LYS A 110 3.08 24.80 8.74
N LYS A 111 3.12 23.47 8.70
CA LYS A 111 3.08 22.64 9.92
C LYS A 111 4.29 22.90 10.80
N PHE A 112 5.49 22.98 10.22
CA PHE A 112 6.72 23.23 10.96
C PHE A 112 6.75 24.63 11.59
N ILE A 113 6.40 25.67 10.83
CA ILE A 113 6.31 27.05 11.35
C ILE A 113 5.30 27.14 12.50
N LYS A 114 4.14 26.48 12.35
CA LYS A 114 3.13 26.41 13.41
C LYS A 114 3.70 25.78 14.69
N HIS A 115 4.40 24.65 14.58
CA HIS A 115 5.05 24.01 15.73
C HIS A 115 6.05 24.94 16.43
N LEU A 116 6.85 25.69 15.67
CA LEU A 116 7.80 26.65 16.24
C LEU A 116 7.11 27.80 16.98
N ASN A 117 5.98 28.28 16.47
CA ASN A 117 5.22 29.36 17.11
C ASN A 117 4.41 28.92 18.33
N GLU A 118 4.17 27.61 18.47
CA GLU A 118 3.46 27.00 19.60
C GLU A 118 4.40 26.47 20.70
N ARG A 119 5.71 26.61 20.52
CA ARG A 119 6.73 26.41 21.56
C ARG A 119 6.85 27.65 22.44
#